data_AF-A0A519RSK3-F1
#
_entry.id   AF-A0A519RSK3-F1
#
_cell.length_a   1.000
_cell.length_b   1.000
_cell.length_c   1.000
_cell.angle_alpha   90.00
_cell.angle_beta   90.00
_cell.angle_gamma   90.00
#
_symmetry.space_group_name_H-M   'P 1'
#
loop_
_entity.id
_entity.type
_entity.pdbx_description
1 polymer ?
#
loop_
_entity_poly.entity_id
_entity_poly.type
_entity_poly.pdbx_seq_one_letter_code
_entity_poly.pdbx_strand_id
1 'polypeptide(L)'
;MQKTADKFKLAVHASVGQWVSKFGGEFRTPVMNKSLKKSKTETPDTHQGMAKRIQELEEALERERLMNLATNKMIDIAERDLNISIRKKSGAKQSKK
;
A
#
# COMPACT_ATOMS: atom_id res chain seq x y z
N MET A 1 4.36 -19.34 -27.00
CA MET A 1 4.70 -19.56 -28.42
C MET A 1 4.44 -20.99 -28.86
N GLN A 2 4.82 -22.00 -28.07
CA GLN A 2 4.64 -23.43 -28.42
C GLN A 2 3.16 -23.81 -28.64
N LYS A 3 2.27 -23.50 -27.68
CA LYS A 3 0.81 -23.72 -27.80
C LYS A 3 0.18 -23.10 -29.06
N THR A 4 0.68 -21.94 -29.49
CA THR A 4 0.22 -21.26 -30.71
C THR A 4 0.71 -22.01 -31.95
N ALA A 5 1.98 -22.41 -31.97
CA ALA A 5 2.52 -23.23 -33.05
C ALA A 5 1.83 -24.60 -33.16
N ASP A 6 1.48 -25.23 -32.03
CA ASP A 6 0.70 -26.48 -31.99
C ASP A 6 -0.68 -26.29 -32.62
N LYS A 7 -1.38 -25.22 -32.24
CA LYS A 7 -2.72 -24.89 -32.74
C LYS A 7 -2.74 -24.72 -34.27
N PHE A 8 -1.72 -24.09 -34.83
CA PHE A 8 -1.58 -23.86 -36.27
C PHE A 8 -0.76 -24.94 -37.00
N LYS A 9 -0.43 -26.04 -36.30
CA LYS A 9 0.33 -27.18 -36.84
C LYS A 9 1.60 -26.78 -37.58
N LEU A 10 2.34 -25.83 -37.01
CA LEU A 10 3.59 -25.36 -37.59
C LEU A 10 4.71 -26.36 -37.28
N ALA A 11 5.49 -26.71 -38.31
CA ALA A 11 6.56 -27.70 -38.20
C ALA A 11 7.66 -27.29 -37.20
N VAL A 12 7.84 -25.99 -36.97
CA VAL A 12 8.86 -25.45 -36.06
C VAL A 12 8.22 -24.45 -35.10
N HIS A 13 8.24 -24.76 -33.80
CA HIS A 13 7.66 -23.88 -32.79
C HIS A 13 8.35 -22.52 -32.69
N ALA A 14 9.64 -22.47 -33.06
CA ALA A 14 10.43 -21.24 -33.08
C ALA A 14 9.96 -20.24 -34.15
N SER A 15 9.28 -20.69 -35.22
CA SER A 15 8.82 -19.83 -36.32
C SER A 15 7.86 -18.74 -35.85
N VAL A 16 7.00 -19.04 -34.87
CA VAL A 16 6.09 -18.04 -34.29
C VAL A 16 6.86 -16.93 -33.59
N GLY A 17 7.92 -17.28 -32.85
CA GLY A 17 8.79 -16.28 -32.19
C GLY A 17 9.53 -15.41 -33.20
N GLN A 18 10.05 -16.01 -34.27
CA GLN A 18 10.73 -15.29 -35.35
C GLN A 18 9.79 -14.33 -36.10
N TRP A 19 8.56 -14.75 -36.39
CA TRP A 19 7.55 -13.89 -37.02
C TRP A 19 7.11 -12.75 -36.10
N VAL A 20 6.92 -13.01 -34.82
CA VAL A 20 6.61 -11.95 -33.83
C VAL A 20 7.76 -10.95 -33.72
N SER A 21 9.02 -11.40 -33.80
CA SER A 21 10.16 -10.49 -33.82
C SER A 21 10.26 -9.68 -35.12
N LYS A 22 9.95 -10.30 -36.26
CA LYS A 22 10.09 -9.69 -37.59
C LYS A 22 8.95 -8.71 -37.92
N PHE A 23 7.72 -9.08 -37.59
CA PHE A 23 6.50 -8.35 -37.96
C PHE A 23 5.80 -7.71 -36.76
N GLY A 24 6.08 -8.16 -35.54
CA GLY A 24 5.43 -7.63 -34.34
C GLY A 24 5.84 -6.21 -33.97
N GLY A 25 6.77 -5.56 -34.68
CA GLY A 25 7.08 -4.15 -34.52
C GLY A 25 5.99 -3.23 -35.12
N GLU A 26 5.44 -3.61 -36.26
CA GLU A 26 4.48 -2.82 -37.04
C GLU A 26 3.09 -2.74 -36.38
N PHE A 27 2.75 -3.73 -35.55
CA PHE A 27 1.46 -3.82 -34.84
C PHE A 27 1.52 -3.33 -33.38
N ARG A 28 2.65 -2.74 -32.94
CA ARG A 28 2.78 -2.23 -31.56
C ARG A 28 2.05 -0.89 -31.40
N THR A 29 0.95 -0.92 -30.67
CA THR A 29 0.30 0.31 -30.21
C THR A 29 1.07 0.93 -29.03
N PRO A 30 0.96 2.26 -28.79
CA PRO A 30 1.58 2.90 -27.63
C PRO A 30 1.23 2.25 -26.28
N VAL A 31 0.05 1.63 -26.20
CA VAL A 31 -0.44 0.87 -25.03
C VAL A 31 0.42 -0.39 -24.80
N MET A 32 0.91 -1.04 -25.85
CA MET A 32 1.76 -2.23 -25.79
C MET A 32 3.24 -1.91 -25.54
N ASN A 33 3.66 -0.64 -25.74
CA ASN A 33 4.99 -0.14 -25.39
C ASN A 33 5.12 0.25 -23.92
N LYS A 34 4.08 0.03 -23.11
CA LYS A 34 4.19 0.09 -21.66
C LYS A 34 5.00 -1.12 -21.21
N SER A 35 6.32 -1.02 -21.39
CA SER A 35 7.29 -1.85 -20.70
C SER A 35 6.81 -1.87 -19.25
N LEU A 36 6.49 -3.05 -18.73
CA LEU A 36 6.36 -3.26 -17.30
C LEU A 36 7.72 -2.83 -16.76
N LYS A 37 7.87 -1.54 -16.43
CA LYS A 37 8.87 -1.08 -15.49
C LYS A 37 8.60 -2.01 -14.33
N LYS A 38 9.45 -3.01 -14.15
CA LYS A 38 9.47 -3.79 -12.91
C LYS A 38 9.53 -2.69 -11.87
N SER A 39 8.43 -2.45 -11.17
CA SER A 39 8.44 -1.61 -10.00
C SER A 39 9.59 -2.20 -9.21
N LYS A 40 10.68 -1.45 -9.05
CA LYS A 40 11.69 -1.81 -8.07
C LYS A 40 10.85 -1.95 -6.81
N THR A 41 10.63 -3.19 -6.39
CA THR A 41 10.09 -3.47 -5.08
C THR A 41 11.10 -2.80 -4.18
N GLU A 42 10.78 -1.60 -3.70
CA GLU A 42 11.61 -0.84 -2.79
C GLU A 42 11.72 -1.73 -1.56
N THR A 43 12.80 -2.49 -1.50
CA THR A 43 13.12 -3.27 -0.31
C THR A 43 13.30 -2.24 0.81
N PRO A 44 12.72 -2.48 2.00
CA PRO A 44 12.71 -1.52 3.09
C PRO A 44 14.12 -1.09 3.54
N ASP A 45 15.16 -1.84 3.16
CA ASP A 45 16.57 -1.54 3.45
C ASP A 45 17.26 -0.55 2.50
N THR A 46 16.57 -0.04 1.47
CA THR A 46 17.14 1.03 0.65
C THR A 46 16.95 2.37 1.37
N HIS A 47 17.95 3.27 1.37
CA HIS A 47 17.84 4.60 1.98
C HIS A 47 16.56 5.37 1.57
N GLN A 48 16.13 5.24 0.30
CA GLN A 48 14.90 5.84 -0.19
C GLN A 48 13.63 5.19 0.41
N GLY A 49 13.65 3.86 0.59
CA GLY A 49 12.56 3.12 1.24
C GLY A 49 12.43 3.47 2.73
N MET A 50 13.56 3.63 3.42
CA MET A 50 13.59 4.07 4.83
C MET A 50 13.03 5.49 4.99
N ALA A 51 13.45 6.44 4.14
CA ALA A 51 12.96 7.83 4.20
C ALA A 51 11.44 7.91 4.00
N LYS A 52 10.91 7.16 3.02
CA LYS A 52 9.47 7.06 2.78
C LYS A 52 8.74 6.46 3.98
N ARG A 53 9.30 5.41 4.60
CA ARG A 53 8.71 4.80 5.79
C ARG A 53 8.67 5.75 6.98
N ILE A 54 9.70 6.55 7.19
CA ILE A 54 9.72 7.57 8.24
C ILE A 54 8.60 8.59 8.01
N GLN A 55 8.48 9.10 6.79
CA GLN A 55 7.42 10.06 6.45
C GLN A 55 6.01 9.48 6.70
N GLU A 56 5.75 8.24 6.27
CA GLU A 56 4.49 7.54 6.52
C GLU A 56 4.21 7.37 8.02
N LEU A 57 5.23 7.05 8.81
CA LEU A 57 5.10 6.87 10.26
C LEU A 57 4.86 8.19 10.99
N GLU A 58 5.50 9.28 10.57
CA GLU A 58 5.29 10.62 11.11
C GLU A 58 3.86 11.11 10.84
N GLU A 59 3.35 10.91 9.63
CA GLU A 59 1.97 11.26 9.27
C GLU A 59 0.95 10.45 10.10
N ALA A 60 1.17 9.14 10.23
CA ALA A 60 0.31 8.28 11.05
C ALA A 60 0.33 8.72 12.53
N LEU A 61 1.50 9.07 13.06
CA LEU A 61 1.66 9.52 14.43
C LEU A 61 0.98 10.87 14.69
N GLU A 62 1.06 11.81 13.75
CA GLU A 62 0.36 13.09 13.86
C GLU A 62 -1.16 12.91 13.81
N ARG A 63 -1.64 12.04 12.93
CA ARG A 63 -3.07 11.67 12.86
C ARG A 63 -3.56 11.11 14.19
N GLU A 64 -2.82 10.17 14.79
CA GLU A 64 -3.17 9.58 16.08
C GLU A 64 -3.15 10.59 17.22
N ARG A 65 -2.19 11.53 17.23
CA ARG A 65 -2.16 12.63 18.20
C ARG A 65 -3.39 13.51 18.09
N LEU A 66 -3.78 13.87 16.87
CA LEU A 66 -4.98 14.67 16.63
C LEU A 66 -6.25 13.94 17.08
N MET A 67 -6.38 12.65 16.75
CA MET A 67 -7.52 11.83 17.18
C MET A 67 -7.59 11.71 18.70
N ASN A 68 -6.46 11.52 19.37
CA ASN A 68 -6.39 11.49 20.83
C ASN A 68 -6.81 12.83 21.45
N LEU A 69 -6.34 13.94 20.90
CA LEU A 69 -6.72 15.28 21.37
C LEU A 69 -8.21 15.53 21.19
N ALA A 70 -8.76 15.22 20.01
CA ALA A 70 -10.18 15.38 19.73
C ALA A 70 -11.04 14.50 20.66
N THR A 71 -10.63 13.25 20.89
CA THR A 71 -11.33 12.33 21.78
C THR A 71 -11.34 12.83 23.22
N ASN A 72 -10.19 13.26 23.74
CA ASN A 72 -10.11 13.85 25.08
C ASN A 72 -10.98 15.11 25.19
N LYS A 73 -10.98 15.95 24.15
CA LYS A 73 -11.80 17.16 24.16
C LYS A 73 -13.30 16.86 24.14
N MET A 74 -13.72 15.85 23.38
CA MET A 74 -15.11 15.38 23.38
C MET A 74 -15.50 14.83 24.76
N ILE A 75 -14.60 14.11 25.43
CA ILE A 75 -14.80 13.67 26.81
C ILE A 75 -15.00 14.89 27.73
N ASP A 76 -14.12 15.90 27.68
CA ASP A 76 -14.26 17.10 28.52
C ASP A 76 -15.60 17.81 28.33
N ILE A 77 -16.09 17.89 27.09
CA ILE A 77 -17.39 18.50 26.75
C ILE A 77 -18.52 17.64 27.32
N ALA A 78 -18.49 16.33 27.13
CA ALA A 78 -19.51 15.43 27.64
C ALA A 78 -19.57 15.41 29.17
N GLU A 79 -18.41 15.40 29.86
CA GLU A 79 -18.37 15.47 31.32
C GLU A 79 -18.92 16.80 31.84
N ARG A 80 -18.66 17.91 31.14
CA ARG A 80 -19.15 19.25 31.52
C ARG A 80 -20.65 19.41 31.29
N ASP A 81 -21.13 19.05 30.11
CA ASP A 81 -22.47 19.43 29.66
C ASP A 81 -23.52 18.37 30.05
N LEU A 82 -23.13 17.09 30.12
CA LEU A 82 -24.02 15.98 30.47
C LEU A 82 -23.84 15.52 31.93
N ASN A 83 -22.82 16.01 32.63
CA ASN A 83 -22.50 15.66 34.02
C ASN A 83 -22.30 14.15 34.24
N ILE A 84 -21.82 13.44 33.21
CA ILE A 84 -21.51 12.00 33.25
C ILE A 84 -20.00 11.85 33.48
N SER A 85 -19.58 11.02 34.45
CA SER A 85 -18.15 10.73 34.67
C SER A 85 -17.70 9.62 33.72
N ILE A 86 -16.95 9.98 32.67
CA ILE A 86 -16.45 9.02 31.67
C ILE A 86 -15.03 8.59 32.04
N ARG A 87 -14.18 9.53 32.45
CA ARG A 87 -12.81 9.24 32.87
C ARG A 87 -12.80 8.60 34.26
N LYS A 88 -11.93 7.60 34.47
CA LYS A 88 -11.66 7.10 35.81
C LYS A 88 -11.08 8.22 36.66
N LYS A 89 -11.68 8.49 37.82
CA LYS A 89 -11.08 9.37 38.84
C LYS A 89 -9.77 8.72 39.31
N SER A 90 -8.66 9.42 39.14
CA SER A 90 -7.37 9.01 39.70
C SER A 90 -7.52 8.98 41.24
N GLY A 91 -7.41 7.79 41.85
CA GLY A 91 -7.40 7.69 43.31
C GLY A 91 -8.36 6.70 43.95
N ALA A 92 -8.82 5.64 43.26
CA ALA A 92 -9.38 4.50 43.98
C ALA A 92 -8.25 3.85 44.81
N LYS A 93 -8.21 4.17 46.11
CA LYS A 93 -7.28 3.61 47.09
C LYS A 93 -7.41 2.08 47.00
N GLN A 94 -6.33 1.39 46.64
CA GLN A 94 -6.30 -0.07 46.59
C GLN A 94 -6.75 -0.59 47.96
N SER A 95 -7.89 -1.30 48.00
CA SER A 95 -8.35 -1.94 49.22
C SER A 95 -7.32 -2.97 49.63
N LYS A 96 -6.70 -2.79 50.80
CA LYS A 96 -5.79 -3.79 51.38
C LYS A 96 -6.66 -4.99 51.77
N LYS A 97 -6.46 -6.12 51.11
CA LYS A 97 -6.86 -7.42 51.63
C LYS A 97 -5.83 -7.89 52.63
#